data_AF-A0A8X6K7Z2-F1
#
_entry.id   AF-A0A8X6K7Z2-F1
#
_cell.length_a   1.000
_cell.length_b   1.000
_cell.length_c   1.000
_cell.angle_alpha   90.00
_cell.angle_beta   90.00
_cell.angle_gamma   90.00
#
_symmetry.space_group_name_H-M   'P 1'
#
loop_
_entity.id
_entity.type
_entity.pdbx_description
1 polymer ?
#
loop_
_entity_poly.entity_id
_entity_poly.type
_entity_poly.pdbx_seq_one_letter_code
_entity_poly.pdbx_strand_id
1 'polypeptide(L)'
;MVAYKEGYTFNFIEGEMWEKSPFTLWDFLQQRKRWLQGIFLVVHSPAIPFRNKVFLACALYSWATIPLSTSNIILAGLFPIPCWQIINFLCAFVGAMNIYMYIFGVLKSFSLYRLGLLKFCLCIIGALLTVPINIVIENIAVIWGCFGKKHRFYVVNKDVKSTLTV
;
A
#
# COMPACT_ATOMS: atom_id res chain seq x y z
N MET A 1 0.11 -11.89 -19.38
CA MET A 1 -0.26 -10.65 -20.09
C MET A 1 -0.88 -11.05 -21.41
N VAL A 2 -2.21 -11.02 -21.51
CA VAL A 2 -2.96 -11.52 -22.68
C VAL A 2 -2.71 -10.60 -23.88
N ALA A 3 -2.83 -9.29 -23.69
CA ALA A 3 -2.59 -8.29 -24.74
C ALA A 3 -1.14 -8.32 -25.32
N TYR A 4 -0.11 -8.54 -24.49
CA TYR A 4 1.25 -8.68 -25.01
C TYR A 4 1.44 -9.92 -25.91
N LYS A 5 0.68 -11.01 -25.66
CA LYS A 5 0.69 -12.18 -26.55
C LYS A 5 0.02 -11.88 -27.89
N GLU A 6 -0.90 -10.93 -27.92
CA GLU A 6 -1.59 -10.46 -29.13
C GLU A 6 -0.80 -9.37 -29.88
N GLY A 7 0.43 -9.05 -29.45
CA GLY A 7 1.32 -8.10 -30.13
C GLY A 7 1.11 -6.64 -29.73
N TYR A 8 0.26 -6.35 -28.74
CA TYR A 8 0.07 -4.99 -28.26
C TYR A 8 1.26 -4.50 -27.44
N THR A 9 1.69 -3.27 -27.72
CA THR A 9 2.71 -2.54 -26.96
C THR A 9 2.06 -1.58 -25.99
N PHE A 10 2.59 -1.48 -24.78
CA PHE A 10 2.15 -0.52 -23.78
C PHE A 10 3.22 0.56 -23.64
N ASN A 11 2.78 1.82 -23.59
CA ASN A 11 3.66 2.94 -23.28
C ASN A 11 3.07 3.74 -22.11
N PHE A 12 3.93 4.38 -21.34
CA PHE A 12 3.50 5.28 -20.27
C PHE A 12 3.31 6.68 -20.84
N ILE A 13 2.12 7.24 -20.66
CA ILE A 13 1.86 8.63 -20.98
C ILE A 13 2.21 9.44 -19.75
N GLU A 14 3.13 10.38 -19.89
CA GLU A 14 3.42 11.34 -18.82
C GLU A 14 2.24 12.30 -18.67
N GLY A 15 1.52 12.17 -17.56
CA GLY A 15 0.36 13.00 -17.25
C GLY A 15 0.03 12.94 -15.76
N GLU A 16 -0.58 14.00 -15.26
CA GLU A 16 -1.04 14.08 -13.87
C GLU A 16 -2.46 13.55 -13.76
N MET A 17 -2.65 12.46 -13.02
CA MET A 17 -3.97 11.91 -12.74
C MET A 17 -4.52 12.58 -11.47
N TRP A 18 -5.57 13.39 -11.63
CA TRP A 18 -6.27 14.03 -10.52
C TRP A 18 -7.30 13.09 -9.90
N GLU A 19 -6.82 12.07 -9.18
CA GLU A 19 -7.71 11.16 -8.44
C GLU A 19 -8.04 11.69 -7.05
N LYS A 20 -9.32 11.56 -6.68
CA LYS A 20 -9.78 11.76 -5.30
C LYS A 20 -9.36 10.56 -4.45
N SER A 21 -8.56 10.84 -3.42
CA SER A 21 -8.25 9.88 -2.36
C SER A 21 -9.51 9.52 -1.56
N PRO A 22 -9.54 8.36 -0.87
CA PRO A 22 -10.65 8.01 0.02
C PRO A 22 -10.91 9.12 1.05
N PHE A 23 -12.18 9.40 1.30
CA PHE A 23 -12.63 10.46 2.20
C PHE A 23 -12.74 10.00 3.66
N THR A 24 -12.83 8.69 3.88
CA THR A 24 -12.97 8.08 5.21
C THR A 24 -11.94 6.98 5.44
N LEU A 25 -11.62 6.71 6.70
CA LEU A 25 -10.75 5.58 7.10
C LEU A 25 -11.35 4.24 6.67
N TRP A 26 -12.68 4.14 6.61
CA TRP A 26 -13.38 2.93 6.17
C TRP A 26 -13.19 2.67 4.67
N ASP A 27 -13.30 3.71 3.84
CA ASP A 27 -13.03 3.61 2.41
C ASP A 27 -11.57 3.24 2.14
N PHE A 28 -10.65 3.83 2.91
CA PHE A 28 -9.22 3.51 2.83
C PHE A 28 -8.94 2.03 3.19
N LEU A 29 -9.53 1.52 4.29
CA LEU A 29 -9.41 0.12 4.70
C LEU A 29 -9.93 -0.83 3.61
N GLN A 30 -11.09 -0.53 3.02
CA GLN A 30 -11.65 -1.33 1.94
C GLN A 30 -10.81 -1.29 0.67
N GLN A 31 -10.22 -0.13 0.34
CA GLN A 31 -9.31 0.01 -0.79
C GLN A 31 -8.08 -0.87 -0.61
N ARG A 32 -7.47 -0.85 0.58
CA ARG A 32 -6.31 -1.70 0.91
C ARG A 32 -6.63 -3.18 0.86
N LYS A 33 -7.79 -3.58 1.40
CA LYS A 33 -8.30 -4.95 1.28
C LYS A 33 -8.47 -5.36 -0.20
N ARG A 34 -9.05 -4.50 -1.04
CA ARG A 34 -9.26 -4.76 -2.47
C ARG A 34 -7.93 -4.96 -3.20
N TRP A 35 -6.95 -4.11 -2.92
CA TRP A 35 -5.61 -4.22 -3.51
C TRP A 35 -4.95 -5.56 -3.18
N LEU A 36 -4.97 -5.96 -1.89
CA LEU A 36 -4.39 -7.23 -1.47
C LEU A 36 -5.10 -8.43 -2.13
N GLN A 37 -6.43 -8.42 -2.18
CA GLN A 37 -7.21 -9.48 -2.85
C GLN A 37 -6.95 -9.53 -4.37
N GLY A 38 -6.89 -8.38 -5.03
CA GLY A 38 -6.62 -8.28 -6.47
C GLY A 38 -5.23 -8.81 -6.82
N ILE A 39 -4.21 -8.37 -6.09
CA ILE A 39 -2.83 -8.85 -6.28
C ILE A 39 -2.74 -10.35 -6.00
N PHE A 40 -3.40 -10.84 -4.94
CA PHE A 40 -3.44 -12.27 -4.63
C PHE A 40 -4.00 -13.10 -5.81
N LEU A 41 -5.09 -12.67 -6.42
CA LEU A 41 -5.69 -13.35 -7.58
C LEU A 41 -4.79 -13.29 -8.82
N VAL A 42 -4.11 -12.17 -9.07
CA VAL A 42 -3.17 -12.03 -10.19
C VAL A 42 -1.97 -12.97 -10.02
N VAL A 43 -1.40 -13.05 -8.82
CA VAL A 43 -0.24 -13.89 -8.53
C VAL A 43 -0.59 -15.39 -8.65
N HIS A 44 -1.78 -15.80 -8.23
CA HIS A 44 -2.22 -17.20 -8.28
C HIS A 44 -2.89 -17.59 -9.61
N SER A 45 -3.15 -16.64 -10.51
CA SER A 45 -3.73 -16.95 -11.81
C SER A 45 -2.75 -17.71 -12.72
N PRO A 46 -3.16 -18.82 -13.35
CA PRO A 46 -2.35 -19.54 -14.33
C PRO A 46 -2.29 -18.81 -15.69
N ALA A 47 -3.17 -17.84 -15.94
CA ALA A 47 -3.22 -17.10 -17.21
C ALA A 47 -2.02 -16.15 -17.41
N ILE A 48 -1.23 -15.88 -16.36
CA ILE A 48 -0.13 -14.92 -16.37
C ILE A 48 1.20 -15.67 -16.13
N PRO A 49 2.20 -15.50 -17.02
CA PRO A 49 3.49 -16.18 -16.88
C PRO A 49 4.21 -15.75 -15.61
N PHE A 50 4.87 -16.71 -14.95
CA PHE A 50 5.52 -16.51 -13.65
C PHE A 50 6.54 -15.36 -13.64
N ARG A 51 7.35 -15.24 -14.70
CA ARG A 51 8.38 -14.18 -14.84
C ARG A 51 7.82 -12.77 -14.64
N ASN A 52 6.61 -12.51 -15.14
CA ASN A 52 6.02 -11.16 -15.10
C ASN A 52 5.34 -10.86 -13.75
N LYS A 53 5.11 -11.89 -12.92
CA LYS A 53 4.46 -11.76 -11.61
C LYS A 53 5.43 -11.93 -10.44
N VAL A 54 6.73 -12.15 -10.67
CA VAL A 54 7.72 -12.32 -9.57
C VAL A 54 7.76 -11.09 -8.67
N PHE A 55 7.97 -9.90 -9.23
CA PHE A 55 8.01 -8.66 -8.44
C PHE A 55 6.68 -8.40 -7.71
N LEU A 56 5.57 -8.69 -8.38
CA LEU A 56 4.25 -8.54 -7.79
C LEU A 56 4.01 -9.55 -6.65
N ALA A 57 4.53 -10.78 -6.79
CA ALA A 57 4.48 -11.80 -5.75
C ALA A 57 5.36 -11.39 -4.55
N CYS A 58 6.58 -10.88 -4.78
CA CYS A 58 7.43 -10.35 -3.71
C CYS A 58 6.72 -9.23 -2.95
N ALA A 59 6.09 -8.29 -3.66
CA ALA A 59 5.31 -7.21 -3.04
C ALA A 59 4.12 -7.75 -2.23
N LEU A 60 3.39 -8.73 -2.77
CA LEU A 60 2.26 -9.37 -2.07
C LEU A 60 2.70 -10.06 -0.78
N TYR A 61 3.74 -10.88 -0.83
CA TYR A 61 4.19 -11.62 0.34
C TYR A 61 4.82 -10.67 1.38
N SER A 62 5.57 -9.67 0.95
CA SER A 62 6.05 -8.60 1.84
C SER A 62 4.90 -7.90 2.54
N TRP A 63 3.79 -7.66 1.85
CA TRP A 63 2.60 -7.03 2.42
C TRP A 63 1.83 -7.99 3.35
N ALA A 64 1.70 -9.26 2.97
CA ALA A 64 1.04 -10.28 3.78
C ALA A 64 1.79 -10.57 5.10
N THR A 65 3.10 -10.34 5.13
CA THR A 65 3.93 -10.49 6.35
C THR A 65 3.90 -9.28 7.28
N ILE A 66 3.20 -8.18 6.94
CA ILE A 66 3.12 -6.98 7.81
C ILE A 66 2.59 -7.30 9.21
N PRO A 67 1.49 -8.07 9.39
CA PRO A 67 1.01 -8.45 10.73
C PRO A 67 2.06 -9.19 11.56
N LEU A 68 2.79 -10.12 10.94
CA LEU A 68 3.86 -10.86 11.61
C LEU A 68 5.03 -9.95 12.00
N SER A 69 5.47 -9.09 11.08
CA SER A 69 6.60 -8.16 11.33
C SER A 69 6.27 -7.10 12.39
N THR A 70 5.04 -6.59 12.42
CA THR A 70 4.58 -5.61 13.41
C THR A 70 4.39 -6.23 14.78
N SER A 71 3.85 -7.46 14.86
CA SER A 71 3.84 -8.23 16.10
C SER A 71 5.26 -8.49 16.61
N ASN A 72 6.23 -8.74 15.74
CA ASN A 72 7.63 -8.94 16.15
C ASN A 72 8.23 -7.69 16.80
N ILE A 73 7.90 -6.47 16.34
CA ILE A 73 8.36 -5.22 16.98
C ILE A 73 7.82 -5.11 18.42
N ILE A 74 6.54 -5.43 18.63
CA ILE A 74 5.89 -5.39 19.95
C ILE A 74 6.47 -6.49 20.86
N LEU A 75 6.57 -7.71 20.34
CA LEU A 75 7.06 -8.87 21.09
C LEU A 75 8.54 -8.73 21.44
N ALA A 76 9.39 -8.26 20.53
CA ALA A 76 10.82 -8.02 20.80
C ALA A 76 11.04 -6.95 21.87
N GLY A 77 10.13 -5.98 21.99
CA GLY A 77 10.17 -4.97 23.06
C GLY A 77 9.78 -5.52 24.44
N LEU A 78 8.91 -6.53 24.50
CA LEU A 78 8.45 -7.16 25.76
C LEU A 78 9.32 -8.35 26.18
N PHE A 79 9.78 -9.14 25.20
CA PHE A 79 10.61 -10.32 25.38
C PHE A 79 11.69 -10.31 24.29
N PRO A 80 12.99 -10.27 24.64
CA PRO A 80 14.06 -10.31 23.64
C PRO A 80 14.13 -11.71 23.01
N ILE A 81 13.33 -11.94 21.97
CA ILE A 81 13.34 -13.18 21.19
C ILE A 81 14.52 -13.10 20.21
N PRO A 82 15.45 -14.08 20.19
CA PRO A 82 16.51 -14.12 19.20
C PRO A 82 15.91 -14.40 17.81
N CYS A 83 15.67 -13.35 17.03
CA CYS A 83 15.35 -13.49 15.61
C CYS A 83 16.62 -13.67 14.77
N TRP A 84 16.52 -14.49 13.72
CA TRP A 84 17.62 -14.70 12.79
C TRP A 84 17.98 -13.39 12.06
N GLN A 85 19.28 -13.08 11.96
CA GLN A 85 19.76 -11.78 11.45
C GLN A 85 19.25 -11.45 10.04
N ILE A 86 19.07 -12.47 9.19
CA ILE A 86 18.54 -12.30 7.82
C ILE A 86 17.11 -11.75 7.86
N ILE A 87 16.27 -12.25 8.77
CA ILE A 87 14.88 -11.81 8.91
C ILE A 87 14.84 -10.37 9.42
N ASN A 88 15.69 -10.03 10.39
CA ASN A 88 15.82 -8.66 10.88
C ASN A 88 16.26 -7.70 9.77
N PHE A 89 17.23 -8.09 8.94
CA PHE A 89 17.67 -7.29 7.79
C PHE A 89 16.54 -7.07 6.78
N LEU A 90 15.79 -8.11 6.43
CA LEU A 90 14.66 -8.00 5.50
C LEU A 90 13.54 -7.10 6.06
N CYS A 91 13.17 -7.27 7.33
CA CYS A 91 12.18 -6.41 7.98
C CYS A 91 12.64 -4.95 8.03
N ALA A 92 13.91 -4.70 8.38
CA ALA A 92 14.48 -3.36 8.39
C ALA A 92 14.51 -2.73 6.98
N PHE A 93 14.85 -3.51 5.97
CA PHE A 93 14.84 -3.06 4.57
C PHE A 93 13.43 -2.67 4.10
N VAL A 94 12.41 -3.49 4.37
CA VAL A 94 11.02 -3.19 4.03
C VAL A 94 10.53 -1.94 4.76
N GLY A 95 10.86 -1.81 6.05
CA GLY A 95 10.53 -0.61 6.84
C GLY A 95 11.20 0.66 6.30
N ALA A 96 12.49 0.60 5.98
CA ALA A 96 13.24 1.72 5.42
C ALA A 96 12.68 2.14 4.04
N MET A 97 12.37 1.18 3.16
CA MET A 97 11.74 1.46 1.88
C MET A 97 10.36 2.10 2.05
N ASN A 98 9.58 1.67 3.03
CA ASN A 98 8.27 2.26 3.31
C ASN A 98 8.40 3.73 3.73
N ILE A 99 9.28 4.04 4.69
CA ILE A 99 9.57 5.42 5.12
C ILE A 99 10.08 6.27 3.95
N TYR A 100 10.99 5.71 3.13
CA TYR A 100 11.50 6.38 1.93
C TYR A 100 10.36 6.75 0.96
N MET A 101 9.43 5.83 0.69
CA MET A 101 8.29 6.10 -0.19
C MET A 101 7.36 7.19 0.35
N TYR A 102 7.17 7.29 1.67
CA TYR A 102 6.43 8.39 2.29
C TYR A 102 7.13 9.74 2.08
N ILE A 103 8.44 9.80 2.33
CA ILE A 103 9.24 11.03 2.14
C ILE A 103 9.25 11.43 0.66
N PHE A 104 9.46 10.47 -0.24
CA PHE A 104 9.43 10.68 -1.68
C PHE A 104 8.06 11.18 -2.16
N GLY A 105 6.97 10.63 -1.62
CA GLY A 105 5.61 11.09 -1.90
C GLY A 105 5.40 12.56 -1.53
N VAL A 106 5.85 12.98 -0.35
CA VAL A 106 5.79 14.39 0.08
C VAL A 106 6.63 15.29 -0.82
N LEU A 107 7.85 14.88 -1.16
CA LEU A 107 8.75 15.61 -2.07
C LEU A 107 8.14 15.83 -3.45
N LYS A 108 7.45 14.82 -3.99
CA LYS A 108 6.80 14.91 -5.30
C LYS A 108 5.48 15.67 -5.27
N SER A 109 4.72 15.56 -4.19
CA SER A 109 3.41 16.23 -4.05
C SER A 109 3.55 17.72 -3.79
N PHE A 110 4.60 18.12 -3.07
CA PHE A 110 4.81 19.50 -2.64
C PHE A 110 6.12 20.04 -3.20
N SER A 111 6.03 20.94 -4.18
CA SER A 111 7.21 21.67 -4.66
C SER A 111 7.78 22.56 -3.54
N LEU A 112 9.07 22.37 -3.22
CA LEU A 112 9.82 23.16 -2.23
C LEU A 112 9.69 24.67 -2.45
N TYR A 113 9.67 25.08 -3.71
CA TYR A 113 9.59 26.48 -4.13
C TYR A 113 8.26 27.14 -3.76
N ARG A 114 7.16 26.38 -3.67
CA ARG A 114 5.80 26.94 -3.44
C ARG A 114 5.41 27.01 -1.97
N LEU A 115 5.95 26.14 -1.12
CA LEU A 115 5.54 25.99 0.28
C LEU A 115 6.55 26.60 1.28
N GLY A 116 7.81 26.79 0.87
CA GLY A 116 8.88 27.22 1.77
C GLY A 116 9.35 26.10 2.69
N LEU A 117 10.61 26.18 3.15
CA LEU A 117 11.31 25.10 3.84
C LEU A 117 10.60 24.64 5.13
N LEU A 118 10.06 25.59 5.90
CA LEU A 118 9.44 25.31 7.20
C LEU A 118 8.13 24.51 7.08
N LYS A 119 7.24 24.91 6.16
CA LYS A 119 5.99 24.18 5.89
C LYS A 119 6.28 22.82 5.28
N PHE A 120 7.30 22.73 4.43
CA PHE A 120 7.75 21.48 3.84
C PHE A 120 8.24 20.48 4.91
N CYS A 121 9.08 20.92 5.85
CA CYS A 121 9.51 20.09 6.98
C CYS A 121 8.32 19.64 7.86
N LEU A 122 7.36 20.54 8.13
CA LEU A 122 6.14 20.18 8.87
C LEU A 122 5.30 19.13 8.12
N CYS A 123 5.21 19.20 6.79
CA CYS A 123 4.54 18.18 5.98
C CYS A 123 5.24 16.81 6.05
N ILE A 124 6.58 16.78 6.03
CA ILE A 124 7.34 15.53 6.23
C ILE A 124 7.06 14.96 7.62
N ILE A 125 7.15 15.78 8.67
CA ILE A 125 6.89 15.34 10.05
C ILE A 125 5.46 14.83 10.17
N GLY A 126 4.49 15.54 9.61
CA GLY A 126 3.09 15.10 9.58
C GLY A 126 2.91 13.76 8.88
N ALA A 127 3.55 13.55 7.72
CA ALA A 127 3.53 12.28 7.02
C ALA A 127 4.12 11.14 7.88
N LEU A 128 5.26 11.37 8.52
CA LEU A 128 5.88 10.39 9.42
C LEU A 128 5.02 10.07 10.64
N LEU A 129 4.35 11.08 11.23
CA LEU A 129 3.43 10.88 12.36
C LEU A 129 2.19 10.07 11.98
N THR A 130 1.80 10.03 10.71
CA THR A 130 0.67 9.21 10.24
C THR A 130 1.03 7.74 9.97
N VAL A 131 2.32 7.40 9.91
CA VAL A 131 2.80 6.02 9.67
C VAL A 131 2.24 5.00 10.67
N PRO A 132 2.24 5.25 12.01
CA PRO A 132 1.68 4.30 12.98
C PRO A 132 0.20 4.02 12.76
N ILE A 133 -0.59 5.05 12.45
CA ILE A 133 -2.02 4.91 12.14
C ILE A 133 -2.18 4.06 10.87
N ASN A 134 -1.37 4.32 9.84
CA ASN A 134 -1.40 3.53 8.62
C ASN A 134 -1.07 2.05 8.87
N ILE A 135 -0.06 1.76 9.71
CA ILE A 135 0.31 0.39 10.08
C ILE A 135 -0.86 -0.36 10.75
N VAL A 136 -1.59 0.30 11.65
CA VAL A 136 -2.78 -0.30 12.28
C VAL A 136 -3.85 -0.63 11.24
N ILE A 137 -4.14 0.30 10.34
CA ILE A 137 -5.15 0.09 9.29
C ILE A 137 -4.71 -1.01 8.33
N GLU A 138 -3.44 -1.05 7.94
CA GLU A 138 -2.90 -2.09 7.06
C GLU A 138 -2.96 -3.46 7.71
N ASN A 139 -2.66 -3.58 9.00
CA ASN A 139 -2.79 -4.84 9.74
C ASN A 139 -4.24 -5.36 9.72
N ILE A 140 -5.21 -4.48 10.00
CA ILE A 140 -6.64 -4.83 9.92
C ILE A 140 -7.02 -5.23 8.48
N ALA A 141 -6.54 -4.50 7.47
CA ALA A 141 -6.82 -4.77 6.06
C ALA A 141 -6.26 -6.12 5.61
N VAL A 142 -5.03 -6.46 6.02
CA VAL A 142 -4.37 -7.72 5.66
C VAL A 142 -5.07 -8.90 6.33
N ILE A 143 -5.36 -8.83 7.63
CA ILE A 143 -6.11 -9.88 8.33
C ILE A 143 -7.48 -10.06 7.66
N TRP A 144 -8.21 -8.97 7.42
CA TRP A 144 -9.52 -9.04 6.78
C TRP A 144 -9.45 -9.49 5.31
N GLY A 145 -8.37 -9.19 4.59
CA GLY A 145 -8.13 -9.63 3.22
C GLY A 145 -7.80 -11.12 3.12
N CYS A 146 -7.01 -11.63 4.07
CA CYS A 146 -6.65 -13.05 4.17
C CYS A 146 -7.83 -13.94 4.58
N PHE A 147 -8.62 -13.51 5.57
CA PHE A 147 -9.78 -14.25 6.10
C PHE A 147 -11.11 -13.94 5.37
N GLY A 148 -11.16 -12.87 4.59
CA GLY A 148 -12.36 -12.47 3.84
C GLY A 148 -12.59 -13.30 2.58
N LYS A 149 -13.86 -13.41 2.15
CA LYS A 149 -14.24 -14.05 0.88
C LYS A 149 -13.50 -13.37 -0.29
N LYS A 150 -12.62 -14.11 -0.97
CA LYS A 150 -11.70 -13.62 -2.01
C LYS A 150 -12.35 -13.22 -3.34
N HIS A 151 -13.64 -13.54 -3.53
CA HIS A 151 -14.35 -13.39 -4.81
C HIS A 151 -15.49 -12.36 -4.80
N ARG A 152 -15.64 -11.57 -3.73
CA ARG A 152 -16.58 -10.43 -3.71
C ARG A 152 -15.81 -9.15 -3.45
N PHE A 153 -15.60 -8.36 -4.50
CA PHE A 153 -15.01 -7.04 -4.39
C PHE A 153 -16.09 -6.04 -4.00
N TYR A 154 -15.92 -5.41 -2.84
CA TYR A 154 -16.69 -4.20 -2.53
C TYR A 154 -16.17 -3.09 -3.43
N VAL A 155 -17.05 -2.45 -4.22
CA VAL A 155 -16.75 -1.26 -4.99
C VAL A 155 -17.18 -0.07 -4.14
N VAL A 156 -16.26 0.87 -3.88
CA VAL A 156 -16.60 2.11 -3.18
C VAL A 156 -17.46 2.93 -4.12
N ASN A 157 -18.72 3.17 -3.74
CA ASN A 157 -19.59 4.09 -4.46
C ASN A 157 -19.02 5.50 -4.30
N LYS A 158 -18.47 6.04 -5.39
CA LYS A 158 -17.94 7.41 -5.46
C LYS A 158 -19.02 8.45 -5.76
N ASP A 159 -20.29 8.06 -5.75
CA ASP A 159 -21.40 8.96 -6.02
C ASP A 159 -21.56 9.95 -4.87
N VAL A 160 -21.31 11.22 -5.19
CA VAL A 160 -21.71 12.33 -4.33
C VAL A 160 -23.23 12.28 -4.27
N LYS A 161 -23.82 12.09 -3.07
CA LYS A 161 -25.24 12.41 -2.90
C LYS A 161 -25.41 13.85 -3.34
N SER A 162 -26.01 14.08 -4.51
CA SER A 162 -26.42 15.40 -4.93
C SER A 162 -27.30 15.94 -3.81
N THR A 163 -26.83 16.96 -3.10
CA THR A 163 -27.66 17.73 -2.20
C THR A 163 -28.76 18.31 -3.07
N LEU A 164 -29.94 17.68 -3.04
CA LEU A 164 -31.14 18.22 -3.66
C LEU A 164 -31.42 19.54 -2.95
N THR A 165 -30.99 20.65 -3.54
CA THR A 165 -31.51 21.97 -3.23
C THR A 165 -32.90 22.05 -3.85
N VAL A 166 -33.92 21.81 -3.02
CA VAL A 166 -35.29 22.28 -3.26
C VAL A 166 -35.45 23.59 -2.52
#